data_AF-A0A6A8LMH7-F1
#
_entry.id   AF-A0A6A8LMH7-F1
#
_cell.length_a   1.000
_cell.length_b   1.000
_cell.length_c   1.000
_cell.angle_alpha   90.00
_cell.angle_beta   90.00
_cell.angle_gamma   90.00
#
_symmetry.space_group_name_H-M   'P 1'
#
loop_
_entity.id
_entity.type
_entity.pdbx_description
1 polymer ?
#
loop_
_entity_poly.entity_id
_entity_poly.type
_entity_poly.pdbx_seq_one_letter_code
_entity_poly.pdbx_strand_id
1 'polypeptide(L)'
;VKEYSGDDKARAFREWITGATPEVKNKLDNIDKYDMVYLAYPIWYDTAPMIMKQVIKKHNFSNKYVVPVVSLNKASQGSGRSIRLIRHHAPRAKVLPRLLLQDDGKDLQRIQEYLKQINMK
;
A
#
# COMPACT_ATOMS: atom_id res chain seq x y z
N VAL A 1 13.60 8.15 14.39
CA VAL A 1 12.41 7.29 14.12
C VAL A 1 12.78 5.87 14.51
N LYS A 2 12.07 5.25 15.45
CA LYS A 2 12.27 3.84 15.81
C LYS A 2 11.99 2.94 14.61
N GLU A 3 12.55 1.74 14.56
CA GLU A 3 12.26 0.77 13.51
C GLU A 3 10.93 0.05 13.78
N TYR A 4 10.41 -0.67 12.79
CA TYR A 4 9.31 -1.61 12.97
C TYR A 4 9.92 -2.97 13.27
N SER A 5 9.67 -3.53 14.46
CA SER A 5 10.07 -4.89 14.83
C SER A 5 8.93 -5.88 14.55
N GLY A 6 9.26 -7.15 14.35
CA GLY A 6 8.28 -8.24 14.22
C GLY A 6 7.55 -8.60 15.52
N ASP A 7 7.77 -7.83 16.60
CA ASP A 7 6.90 -7.85 17.77
C ASP A 7 5.70 -6.93 17.49
N ASP A 8 4.70 -7.51 16.85
CA ASP A 8 3.48 -6.85 16.38
C ASP A 8 2.80 -5.99 17.47
N LYS A 9 3.05 -6.28 18.76
CA LYS A 9 2.35 -5.67 19.90
C LYS A 9 2.77 -4.24 20.26
N ALA A 10 3.94 -3.74 19.86
CA ALA A 10 4.43 -2.48 20.45
C ALA A 10 4.12 -1.22 19.64
N ARG A 11 4.30 -1.22 18.32
CA ARG A 11 4.24 0.03 17.54
C ARG A 11 3.13 0.04 16.49
N ALA A 12 3.10 -0.95 15.60
CA ALA A 12 2.09 -1.04 14.56
C ALA A 12 0.67 -1.08 15.15
N PHE A 13 0.47 -1.89 16.20
CA PHE A 13 -0.80 -1.95 16.92
C PHE A 13 -1.19 -0.59 17.53
N ARG A 14 -0.28 0.04 18.29
CA ARG A 14 -0.52 1.34 18.94
C ARG A 14 -0.87 2.41 17.90
N GLU A 15 -0.12 2.47 16.80
CA GLU A 15 -0.39 3.40 15.71
C GLU A 15 -1.76 3.17 15.09
N TRP A 16 -2.15 1.90 14.90
CA TRP A 16 -3.46 1.55 14.35
C TRP A 16 -4.61 1.94 15.28
N ILE A 17 -4.58 1.53 16.56
CA ILE A 17 -5.69 1.80 17.50
C ILE A 17 -5.84 3.29 17.83
N THR A 18 -4.74 4.06 17.82
CA THR A 18 -4.78 5.51 18.07
C THR A 18 -5.00 6.32 16.80
N GLY A 19 -5.02 5.68 15.63
CA GLY A 19 -5.08 6.37 14.34
C GLY A 19 -3.85 7.25 14.05
N ALA A 20 -2.72 6.95 14.70
CA ALA A 20 -1.49 7.72 14.66
C ALA A 20 -0.96 7.91 13.24
N THR A 21 -0.04 8.86 13.16
CA THR A 21 0.34 9.54 11.93
C THR A 21 1.87 9.60 11.93
N PRO A 22 2.55 8.45 11.74
CA PRO A 22 3.98 8.34 11.97
C PRO A 22 4.77 9.21 10.98
N GLU A 23 5.78 9.92 11.46
CA GLU A 23 6.58 10.75 10.57
C GLU A 23 7.39 9.90 9.58
N VAL A 24 7.20 10.21 8.30
CA VAL A 24 8.09 9.75 7.22
C VAL A 24 9.35 10.60 7.26
N LYS A 25 10.53 9.95 7.38
CA LYS A 25 11.83 10.65 7.46
C LYS A 25 12.10 11.53 6.24
N ASN A 26 11.80 11.01 5.06
CA ASN A 26 12.08 11.67 3.78
C ASN A 26 10.79 11.91 3.02
N LYS A 27 10.74 12.99 2.23
CA LYS A 27 9.68 13.15 1.23
C LYS A 27 10.01 12.27 0.02
N LEU A 28 8.96 11.84 -0.69
CA LEU A 28 9.11 11.24 -2.01
C LEU A 28 9.25 12.39 -2.99
N ASP A 29 10.49 12.75 -3.30
CA ASP A 29 10.75 13.76 -4.32
C ASP A 29 10.20 13.27 -5.66
N ASN A 30 9.59 14.17 -6.43
CA ASN A 30 9.14 13.94 -7.81
C ASN A 30 7.98 12.97 -8.03
N ILE A 31 7.12 12.70 -7.05
CA ILE A 31 5.89 11.89 -7.30
C ILE A 31 5.03 12.46 -8.44
N ASP A 32 5.08 13.78 -8.64
CA ASP A 32 4.33 14.49 -9.68
C ASP A 32 4.72 14.04 -11.10
N LYS A 33 5.95 13.57 -11.33
CA LYS A 33 6.44 13.10 -12.63
C LYS A 33 5.88 11.75 -13.07
N TYR A 34 5.20 11.03 -12.19
CA TYR A 34 4.70 9.69 -12.46
C TYR A 34 3.19 9.68 -12.62
N ASP A 35 2.71 9.12 -13.71
CA ASP A 35 1.28 8.83 -13.89
C ASP A 35 0.85 7.58 -13.12
N MET A 36 1.77 6.63 -12.91
CA MET A 36 1.52 5.38 -12.23
C MET A 36 2.44 5.21 -11.01
N VAL A 37 1.84 4.87 -9.86
CA VAL A 37 2.54 4.64 -8.59
C VAL A 37 2.15 3.27 -8.03
N TYR A 38 3.14 2.40 -7.89
CA TYR A 38 2.99 1.12 -7.21
C TYR A 38 3.26 1.33 -5.71
N LEU A 39 2.25 1.13 -4.87
CA LEU A 39 2.35 1.21 -3.42
C LEU A 39 2.51 -0.19 -2.85
N ALA A 40 3.75 -0.60 -2.61
CA ALA A 40 4.07 -1.87 -1.97
C ALA A 40 4.05 -1.76 -0.45
N TYR A 41 3.26 -2.60 0.22
CA TYR A 41 3.19 -2.61 1.68
C TYR A 41 2.76 -3.98 2.25
N PRO A 42 3.22 -4.35 3.46
CA PRO A 42 2.71 -5.52 4.16
C PRO A 42 1.28 -5.26 4.68
N ILE A 43 0.50 -6.31 4.94
CA ILE A 43 -0.75 -6.16 5.68
C ILE A 43 -0.51 -6.27 7.18
N TRP A 44 -0.90 -5.24 7.92
CA TRP A 44 -0.93 -5.24 9.39
C TRP A 44 -2.37 -5.04 9.86
N TYR A 45 -2.87 -5.95 10.70
CA TYR A 45 -4.24 -5.90 11.21
C TYR A 45 -5.30 -5.75 10.11
N ASP A 46 -5.15 -6.52 9.02
CA ASP A 46 -6.04 -6.51 7.85
C ASP A 46 -6.09 -5.17 7.08
N THR A 47 -5.18 -4.23 7.36
CA THR A 47 -5.09 -2.94 6.66
C THR A 47 -3.65 -2.57 6.27
N ALA A 48 -3.49 -1.47 5.54
CA ALA A 48 -2.17 -0.90 5.26
C ALA A 48 -1.59 -0.26 6.53
N PRO A 49 -0.27 -0.33 6.74
CA PRO A 49 0.43 0.35 7.85
C PRO A 49 0.06 1.83 7.93
N MET A 50 0.01 2.39 9.14
CA MET A 50 -0.34 3.80 9.35
C MET A 50 0.66 4.79 8.72
N ILE A 51 1.90 4.35 8.47
CA ILE A 51 2.85 5.10 7.67
C ILE A 51 2.39 5.29 6.22
N MET A 52 1.65 4.34 5.63
CA MET A 52 1.08 4.49 4.28
C MET A 52 0.03 5.59 4.24
N LYS A 53 -0.81 5.71 5.28
CA LYS A 53 -1.73 6.86 5.44
C LYS A 53 -0.94 8.17 5.40
N GLN A 54 0.22 8.24 6.04
CA GLN A 54 1.05 9.44 6.06
C GLN A 54 1.68 9.75 4.71
N VAL A 55 2.24 8.75 4.03
CA VAL A 55 2.76 8.91 2.68
C VAL A 55 1.67 9.45 1.76
N ILE A 56 0.46 8.89 1.82
CA ILE A 56 -0.67 9.31 0.98
C ILE A 56 -1.10 10.74 1.30
N LYS A 57 -1.20 11.11 2.59
CA LYS A 57 -1.58 12.47 3.00
C LYS A 57 -0.53 13.53 2.62
N LYS A 58 0.76 13.18 2.59
CA LYS A 58 1.86 14.12 2.34
C LYS A 58 2.13 14.39 0.86
N HIS A 59 1.52 13.64 -0.06
CA HIS A 59 1.82 13.70 -1.50
C HIS A 59 0.55 13.82 -2.35
N ASN A 60 0.66 14.43 -3.53
CA ASN A 60 -0.46 14.60 -4.43
C ASN A 60 -0.64 13.38 -5.35
N PHE A 61 -1.63 12.54 -5.04
CA PHE A 61 -2.00 11.39 -5.87
C PHE A 61 -3.11 11.70 -6.90
N SER A 62 -3.50 12.96 -7.06
CA SER A 62 -4.60 13.33 -7.95
C SER A 62 -4.30 12.96 -9.40
N ASN A 63 -5.27 12.35 -10.08
CA ASN A 63 -5.20 11.87 -11.46
C ASN A 63 -4.17 10.75 -11.71
N LYS A 64 -3.44 10.29 -10.69
CA LYS A 64 -2.48 9.19 -10.80
C LYS A 64 -3.18 7.83 -10.70
N TYR A 65 -2.65 6.85 -11.44
CA TYR A 65 -2.95 5.44 -11.26
C TYR A 65 -2.19 4.91 -10.06
N VAL A 66 -2.90 4.33 -9.10
CA VAL A 66 -2.31 3.77 -7.89
C VAL A 66 -2.55 2.27 -7.88
N VAL A 67 -1.47 1.49 -7.90
CA VAL A 67 -1.50 0.03 -7.81
C VAL A 67 -1.10 -0.40 -6.41
N PRO A 68 -2.03 -0.93 -5.60
CA PRO A 68 -1.66 -1.55 -4.33
C PRO A 68 -0.91 -2.87 -4.60
N VAL A 69 0.34 -2.97 -4.17
CA VAL A 69 1.13 -4.22 -4.22
C VAL A 69 1.22 -4.76 -2.82
N VAL A 70 0.76 -5.99 -2.61
CA VAL A 70 0.62 -6.54 -1.26
C VAL A 70 1.29 -7.91 -1.22
N SER A 71 2.16 -8.11 -0.24
CA SER A 71 2.61 -9.45 0.14
C SER A 71 1.69 -10.02 1.20
N LEU A 72 1.09 -11.19 0.95
CA LEU A 72 0.25 -11.89 1.92
C LEU A 72 0.83 -13.26 2.26
N ASN A 73 0.66 -13.66 3.52
CA ASN A 73 0.53 -15.08 3.85
C ASN A 73 -0.94 -15.51 3.68
N LYS A 74 -1.20 -16.81 3.50
CA LYS A 74 -2.55 -17.37 3.24
C LYS A 74 -3.65 -16.92 4.22
N ALA A 75 -3.30 -16.41 5.40
CA ALA A 75 -4.22 -15.97 6.45
C ALA A 75 -4.88 -14.59 6.21
N SER A 76 -4.40 -13.83 5.22
CA SER A 76 -4.80 -12.42 5.01
C SER A 76 -5.41 -12.15 3.63
N GLN A 77 -6.16 -13.12 3.09
CA GLN A 77 -6.97 -12.99 1.85
C GLN A 77 -7.90 -11.76 1.84
N GLY A 78 -8.13 -11.13 3.01
CA GLY A 78 -8.16 -9.67 3.15
C GLY A 78 -9.46 -9.00 2.74
N SER A 79 -10.13 -8.39 3.71
CA SER A 79 -11.46 -7.75 3.61
C SER A 79 -11.52 -6.46 2.75
N GLY A 80 -10.46 -6.15 2.00
CA GLY A 80 -10.31 -4.93 1.22
C GLY A 80 -10.08 -3.66 2.03
N ARG A 81 -9.87 -3.76 3.36
CA ARG A 81 -9.65 -2.60 4.26
C ARG A 81 -8.44 -1.75 3.86
N SER A 82 -7.33 -2.37 3.48
CA SER A 82 -6.13 -1.62 3.02
C SER A 82 -6.41 -0.78 1.78
N ILE A 83 -7.14 -1.32 0.81
CA ILE A 83 -7.55 -0.60 -0.41
C ILE A 83 -8.52 0.53 -0.06
N ARG A 84 -9.44 0.31 0.88
CA ARG A 84 -10.35 1.38 1.37
C ARG A 84 -9.57 2.52 2.03
N LEU A 85 -8.54 2.23 2.82
CA LEU A 85 -7.67 3.26 3.41
C LEU A 85 -7.01 4.13 2.32
N ILE A 86 -6.49 3.50 1.26
CA ILE A 86 -5.90 4.23 0.13
C ILE A 86 -6.94 5.11 -0.56
N ARG A 87 -8.10 4.55 -0.93
CA ARG A 87 -9.18 5.30 -1.59
C ARG A 87 -9.69 6.46 -0.74
N HIS A 88 -9.77 6.29 0.58
CA HIS A 88 -10.21 7.33 1.50
C HIS A 88 -9.22 8.49 1.58
N HIS A 89 -7.92 8.23 1.58
CA HIS A 89 -6.88 9.27 1.71
C HIS A 89 -6.35 9.80 0.37
N ALA A 90 -6.56 9.09 -0.74
CA ALA A 90 -6.29 9.54 -2.11
C ALA A 90 -7.57 9.48 -2.97
N PRO A 91 -8.61 10.26 -2.64
CA PRO A 91 -9.92 10.15 -3.31
C PRO A 91 -9.89 10.54 -4.79
N ARG A 92 -8.88 11.33 -5.20
CA ARG A 92 -8.68 11.76 -6.59
C ARG A 92 -7.73 10.86 -7.39
N ALA A 93 -7.27 9.76 -6.80
CA ALA A 93 -6.45 8.78 -7.49
C ALA A 93 -7.29 7.69 -8.14
N LYS A 94 -6.82 7.15 -9.26
CA LYS A 94 -7.39 5.97 -9.92
C LYS A 94 -6.78 4.72 -9.29
N VAL A 95 -7.40 4.22 -8.22
CA VAL A 95 -6.91 3.02 -7.51
C VAL A 95 -7.30 1.75 -8.29
N LEU A 96 -6.30 1.10 -8.89
CA LEU A 96 -6.41 -0.12 -9.68
C LEU A 96 -6.54 -1.39 -8.81
N PRO A 97 -6.89 -2.56 -9.40
CA PRO A 97 -6.89 -3.82 -8.67
C PRO A 97 -5.55 -4.08 -7.97
N ARG A 98 -5.56 -4.75 -6.82
CA ARG A 98 -4.31 -5.08 -6.12
C ARG A 98 -3.48 -6.10 -6.89
N LEU A 99 -2.16 -5.94 -6.88
CA LEU A 99 -1.20 -6.98 -7.26
C LEU A 99 -0.82 -7.76 -6.00
N LEU A 100 -1.12 -9.07 -6.00
CA LEU A 100 -0.82 -9.96 -4.89
C LEU A 100 0.46 -10.75 -5.16
N LEU A 101 1.44 -10.62 -4.26
CA LEU A 101 2.69 -11.38 -4.25
C LEU A 101 2.69 -12.32 -3.04
N GLN A 102 3.13 -13.57 -3.22
CA GLN A 102 3.02 -14.62 -2.20
C GLN A 102 4.32 -15.39 -1.95
N ASP A 103 5.37 -15.12 -2.73
CA ASP A 103 6.67 -15.82 -2.62
C ASP A 103 6.55 -17.36 -2.71
N ASP A 104 5.65 -17.83 -3.58
CA ASP A 104 5.40 -19.27 -3.82
C ASP A 104 5.98 -19.76 -5.16
N GLY A 105 6.92 -19.00 -5.73
CA GLY A 105 7.50 -19.24 -7.05
C GLY A 105 6.62 -18.85 -8.24
N LYS A 106 5.39 -18.37 -8.03
CA LYS A 106 4.46 -17.99 -9.11
C LYS A 106 4.29 -16.47 -9.27
N ASP A 107 5.04 -15.67 -8.54
CA ASP A 107 4.88 -14.21 -8.54
C ASP A 107 5.21 -13.57 -9.89
N LEU A 108 6.19 -14.09 -10.64
CA LEU A 108 6.46 -13.63 -12.01
C LEU A 108 5.26 -13.82 -12.93
N GLN A 109 4.59 -14.97 -12.83
CA GLN A 109 3.37 -15.24 -13.58
C GLN A 109 2.26 -14.27 -13.19
N ARG A 110 2.04 -14.04 -11.88
CA ARG A 110 1.04 -13.08 -11.39
C ARG A 110 1.29 -11.66 -11.88
N ILE A 111 2.56 -11.23 -11.90
CA ILE A 111 2.94 -9.93 -12.45
C ILE A 111 2.58 -9.86 -13.94
N GLN A 112 2.94 -10.87 -14.72
CA GLN A 112 2.63 -10.90 -16.16
C GLN A 112 1.12 -10.88 -16.43
N GLU A 113 0.34 -11.68 -15.69
CA GLU A 113 -1.12 -11.70 -15.78
C GLU A 113 -1.74 -10.36 -15.38
N TYR A 114 -1.24 -9.74 -14.32
CA TYR A 114 -1.68 -8.44 -13.86
C TYR A 114 -1.41 -7.33 -14.89
N LEU A 115 -0.21 -7.31 -15.48
CA LEU A 115 0.13 -6.33 -16.51
C LEU A 115 -0.76 -6.46 -17.75
N LYS A 116 -1.11 -7.69 -18.15
CA LYS A 116 -2.11 -7.93 -19.20
C LYS A 116 -3.49 -7.45 -18.80
N GLN A 117 -3.90 -7.68 -17.55
CA GLN A 117 -5.21 -7.30 -17.03
C GLN A 117 -5.43 -5.78 -17.02
N ILE A 118 -4.43 -5.03 -16.58
CA ILE A 118 -4.58 -3.56 -16.49
C ILE A 118 -4.55 -2.89 -17.87
N ASN A 119 -4.12 -3.61 -18.91
CA ASN A 119 -4.16 -3.25 -20.34
C ASN A 119 -4.00 -1.74 -20.61
N MET A 120 -3.00 -1.14 -19.97
CA MET A 120 -2.71 0.27 -20.17
C MET A 120 -1.98 0.39 -21.49
N LYS A 121 -2.65 1.06 -22.44
CA LYS A 121 -2.09 1.51 -23.72
C LYS A 121 -0.99 2.53 -23.50
#